data_AF-A0AAV9CHD7-F1
#
_entry.id   AF-A0AAV9CHD7-F1
#
_cell.length_a   1.000
_cell.length_b   1.000
_cell.length_c   1.000
_cell.angle_alpha   90.00
_cell.angle_beta   90.00
_cell.angle_gamma   90.00
#
_symmetry.space_group_name_H-M   'P 1'
#
loop_
_entity.id
_entity.type
_entity.pdbx_description
1 polymer ?
#
loop_
_entity_poly.entity_id
_entity_poly.type
_entity_poly.pdbx_seq_one_letter_code
_entity_poly.pdbx_strand_id
1 'polypeptide(L)'
;MGDVARTFRALVDAADRKFALVRDIPPHACGRAEQGHSFRKVFKAYTRLWRFQQENRAELVESGLKRWEIGEIASRIGQLYYDQYLRTSEARFLLEAYVFYEAILNRRYFDGGGGGSLGLRFKELRFFARFIVVSLVLNQSEKVRVLVERFKALVEDSKNAFPETNFKEWKQLVQEILRFLKADTTFKNARPLRYSKLLDSHPSSNPYIARYHSKKSLKLQDALLTSYHRNEVKFAELTLDTFRMLRCLEWEPSGSFYQMNATEPKENGTVSDLSGHLD
;
A
#
# COMPACT_ATOMS: atom_id res chain seq x y z
N MET A 1 10.40 1.77 33.20
CA MET A 1 10.50 0.42 32.62
C MET A 1 9.13 -0.23 32.38
N GLY A 2 8.29 -0.51 33.38
CA GLY A 2 6.98 -1.17 33.14
C GLY A 2 5.87 -0.30 32.52
N ASP A 3 6.00 1.03 32.54
CA ASP A 3 4.92 1.95 32.16
C ASP A 3 4.88 2.25 30.67
N VAL A 4 6.05 2.41 30.04
CA VAL A 4 6.20 2.65 28.60
C VAL A 4 5.73 1.45 27.79
N ALA A 5 6.11 0.23 28.20
CA ALA A 5 5.67 -0.99 27.53
C ALA A 5 4.14 -1.22 27.64
N ARG A 6 3.53 -0.94 28.80
CA ARG A 6 2.07 -1.01 28.97
C ARG A 6 1.35 0.03 28.12
N THR A 7 1.87 1.26 28.11
CA THR A 7 1.33 2.34 27.28
C THR A 7 1.42 2.00 25.79
N PHE A 8 2.54 1.43 25.36
CA PHE A 8 2.72 0.97 23.97
C PHE A 8 1.69 -0.09 23.58
N ARG A 9 1.51 -1.14 24.40
CA ARG A 9 0.50 -2.19 24.13
C ARG A 9 -0.92 -1.61 24.09
N ALA A 10 -1.26 -0.70 25.00
CA ALA A 10 -2.55 -0.03 24.98
C ALA A 10 -2.76 0.83 23.72
N LEU A 11 -1.71 1.48 23.22
CA LEU A 11 -1.75 2.22 21.95
C LEU A 11 -1.93 1.30 20.74
N VAL A 12 -1.25 0.15 20.71
CA VAL A 12 -1.42 -0.89 19.68
C VAL A 12 -2.86 -1.38 19.66
N ASP A 13 -3.39 -1.84 20.80
CA ASP A 13 -4.76 -2.34 20.91
C ASP A 13 -5.79 -1.28 20.50
N ALA A 14 -5.57 -0.03 20.92
CA ALA A 14 -6.45 1.09 20.57
C ALA A 14 -6.38 1.46 19.08
N ALA A 15 -5.24 1.27 18.41
CA ALA A 15 -5.09 1.48 16.97
C ALA A 15 -5.75 0.33 16.20
N ASP A 16 -5.51 -0.92 16.59
CA ASP A 16 -6.05 -2.11 15.95
C ASP A 16 -7.58 -2.20 16.06
N ARG A 17 -8.16 -1.84 17.22
CA ARG A 17 -9.62 -1.71 17.35
C ARG A 17 -10.21 -0.72 16.37
N LYS A 18 -9.56 0.44 16.16
CA LYS A 18 -10.03 1.42 15.18
C LYS A 18 -9.81 0.92 13.76
N PHE A 19 -8.71 0.23 13.50
CA PHE A 19 -8.39 -0.36 12.21
C PHE A 19 -9.46 -1.37 11.78
N ALA A 20 -9.89 -2.25 12.69
CA ALA A 20 -10.92 -3.24 12.42
C ALA A 20 -12.24 -2.61 11.93
N LEU A 21 -12.60 -1.42 12.44
CA LEU A 21 -13.81 -0.70 12.04
C LEU A 21 -13.76 -0.14 10.61
N VAL A 22 -12.56 0.14 10.09
CA VAL A 22 -12.41 0.72 8.73
C VAL A 22 -12.01 -0.29 7.67
N ARG A 23 -11.56 -1.48 8.07
CA ARG A 23 -11.05 -2.53 7.17
C ARG A 23 -12.11 -3.00 6.18
N ASP A 24 -13.35 -3.16 6.64
CA ASP A 24 -14.42 -3.81 5.86
C ASP A 24 -15.34 -2.78 5.17
N ILE A 25 -15.02 -1.48 5.24
CA ILE A 25 -15.80 -0.42 4.59
C ILE A 25 -15.44 -0.37 3.10
N PRO A 26 -16.40 -0.61 2.18
CA PRO A 26 -16.14 -0.53 0.75
C PRO A 26 -15.61 0.87 0.35
N PRO A 27 -14.59 0.97 -0.51
CA PRO A 27 -14.01 2.25 -0.92
C PRO A 27 -15.02 3.23 -1.56
N HIS A 28 -16.09 2.69 -2.16
CA HIS A 28 -17.13 3.42 -2.88
C HIS A 28 -18.44 3.55 -2.09
N ALA A 29 -18.49 3.12 -0.82
CA ALA A 29 -19.72 3.21 -0.04
C ALA A 29 -20.15 4.68 0.13
N CYS A 30 -21.46 4.93 0.02
CA CYS A 30 -22.06 6.25 0.23
C CYS A 30 -21.75 6.74 1.67
N GLY A 31 -21.33 8.01 1.84
CA GLY A 31 -20.93 8.58 3.14
C GLY A 31 -19.46 9.01 3.26
N ARG A 32 -18.90 9.63 2.21
CA ARG A 32 -17.48 10.07 2.11
C ARG A 32 -17.00 10.88 3.33
N ALA A 33 -17.87 11.67 3.93
CA ALA A 33 -17.55 12.47 5.12
C ALA A 33 -17.33 11.59 6.37
N GLU A 34 -18.28 10.72 6.70
CA GLU A 34 -18.20 9.84 7.88
C GLU A 34 -17.05 8.83 7.77
N GLN A 35 -16.84 8.28 6.57
CA GLN A 35 -15.72 7.39 6.29
C GLN A 35 -14.38 8.12 6.35
N GLY A 36 -14.31 9.34 5.81
CA GLY A 36 -13.13 10.21 5.92
C GLY A 36 -12.81 10.54 7.38
N HIS A 37 -13.81 10.77 8.23
CA HIS A 37 -13.62 11.00 9.66
C HIS A 37 -13.08 9.75 10.37
N SER A 38 -13.63 8.57 10.11
CA SER A 38 -13.16 7.31 10.69
C SER A 38 -11.74 6.98 10.24
N PHE A 39 -11.43 7.15 8.96
CA PHE A 39 -10.08 6.95 8.43
C PHE A 39 -9.06 7.90 9.06
N ARG A 40 -9.39 9.20 9.18
CA ARG A 40 -8.53 10.19 9.87
C ARG A 40 -8.25 9.81 11.32
N LYS A 41 -9.24 9.27 12.05
CA LYS A 41 -9.07 8.79 13.43
C LYS A 41 -8.09 7.62 13.51
N VAL A 42 -8.19 6.65 12.59
CA VAL A 42 -7.29 5.49 12.53
C VAL A 42 -5.88 5.93 12.19
N PHE A 43 -5.74 6.76 11.15
CA PHE A 43 -4.45 7.29 10.73
C PHE A 43 -3.76 8.04 11.87
N LYS A 44 -4.47 8.93 12.57
CA LYS A 44 -3.96 9.65 13.75
C LYS A 44 -3.52 8.70 14.87
N ALA A 45 -4.24 7.60 15.09
CA ALA A 45 -3.87 6.60 16.09
C ALA A 45 -2.55 5.90 15.72
N TYR A 46 -2.40 5.44 14.48
CA TYR A 46 -1.15 4.82 14.02
C TYR A 46 0.01 5.81 13.93
N THR A 47 -0.19 7.07 13.53
CA THR A 47 0.86 8.09 13.55
C THR A 47 1.35 8.34 14.98
N ARG A 48 0.44 8.41 15.96
CA ARG A 48 0.80 8.55 17.38
C ARG A 48 1.58 7.34 17.87
N LEU A 49 1.12 6.13 17.54
CA LEU A 49 1.80 4.87 17.88
C LEU A 49 3.21 4.81 17.27
N TRP A 50 3.36 5.21 16.00
CA TRP A 50 4.63 5.22 15.29
C TRP A 50 5.63 6.20 15.90
N ARG A 51 5.18 7.42 16.25
CA ARG A 51 6.05 8.39 16.97
C ARG A 51 6.47 7.87 18.34
N PHE A 52 5.51 7.36 19.12
CA PHE A 52 5.80 6.82 20.45
C PHE A 52 6.84 5.69 20.40
N GLN A 53 6.73 4.82 19.39
CA GLN A 53 7.70 3.75 19.15
C GLN A 53 9.10 4.27 18.83
N GLN A 54 9.21 5.35 18.05
CA GLN A 54 10.50 5.94 17.68
C GLN A 54 11.17 6.62 18.88
N GLU A 55 10.41 7.40 19.65
CA GLU A 55 10.90 8.15 20.82
C GLU A 55 11.36 7.23 21.96
N ASN A 56 10.66 6.10 22.17
CA ASN A 56 10.91 5.20 23.30
C ASN A 56 11.57 3.87 22.88
N ARG A 57 12.28 3.85 21.74
CA ARG A 57 12.73 2.60 21.12
C ARG A 57 13.64 1.76 22.02
N ALA A 58 14.57 2.37 22.73
CA ALA A 58 15.52 1.66 23.59
C ALA A 58 14.79 0.89 24.71
N GLU A 59 13.95 1.59 25.47
CA GLU A 59 13.17 1.00 26.58
C GLU A 59 12.18 -0.08 26.08
N LEU A 60 11.60 0.10 24.89
CA LEU A 60 10.71 -0.91 24.29
C LEU A 60 11.46 -2.19 23.91
N VAL A 61 12.66 -2.07 23.35
CA VAL A 61 13.50 -3.22 23.00
C VAL A 61 13.95 -3.96 24.27
N GLU A 62 14.36 -3.24 25.31
CA GLU A 62 14.68 -3.82 26.63
C GLU A 62 13.46 -4.52 27.25
N SER A 63 12.25 -3.99 27.02
CA SER A 63 10.99 -4.59 27.46
C SER A 63 10.52 -5.78 26.61
N GLY A 64 11.31 -6.20 25.60
CA GLY A 64 11.06 -7.38 24.78
C GLY A 64 10.29 -7.13 23.47
N LEU A 65 10.21 -5.89 22.98
CA LEU A 65 9.61 -5.57 21.68
C LEU A 65 10.37 -6.28 20.55
N LYS A 66 9.66 -7.10 19.78
CA LYS A 66 10.24 -7.84 18.66
C LYS A 66 10.22 -7.01 17.38
N ARG A 67 11.20 -7.25 16.51
CA ARG A 67 11.34 -6.55 15.22
C ARG A 67 10.10 -6.71 14.34
N TRP A 68 9.48 -7.89 14.34
CA TRP A 68 8.29 -8.14 13.52
C TRP A 68 7.06 -7.35 13.99
N GLU A 69 6.97 -6.96 15.26
CA GLU A 69 5.87 -6.12 15.76
C GLU A 69 5.95 -4.72 15.14
N ILE A 70 7.17 -4.18 14.99
CA ILE A 70 7.41 -2.92 14.28
C ILE A 70 7.06 -3.08 12.79
N GLY A 71 7.43 -4.22 12.19
CA GLY A 71 7.07 -4.55 10.81
C GLY A 71 5.55 -4.63 10.59
N GLU A 72 4.80 -5.17 11.55
CA GLU A 72 3.34 -5.20 11.49
C GLU A 72 2.72 -3.81 11.56
N ILE A 73 3.18 -2.95 12.46
CA ILE A 73 2.72 -1.55 12.54
C ILE A 73 2.99 -0.81 11.23
N ALA A 74 4.21 -0.96 10.69
CA ALA A 74 4.57 -0.38 9.40
C ALA A 74 3.69 -0.92 8.25
N SER A 75 3.40 -2.22 8.25
CA SER A 75 2.55 -2.87 7.24
C SER A 75 1.10 -2.34 7.29
N ARG A 76 0.57 -2.08 8.50
CA ARG A 76 -0.74 -1.44 8.70
C ARG A 76 -0.78 0.00 8.22
N ILE A 77 0.27 0.78 8.48
CA ILE A 77 0.37 2.16 7.98
C ILE A 77 0.41 2.17 6.45
N GLY A 78 1.22 1.29 5.84
CA GLY A 78 1.24 1.11 4.38
C GLY A 78 -0.14 0.73 3.83
N GLN A 79 -0.87 -0.15 4.52
CA GLN A 79 -2.24 -0.51 4.13
C GLN A 79 -3.18 0.71 4.18
N LEU A 80 -3.12 1.54 5.23
CA LEU A 80 -3.96 2.73 5.32
C LEU A 80 -3.68 3.69 4.16
N TYR A 81 -2.41 3.89 3.81
CA TYR A 81 -2.06 4.70 2.65
C TYR A 81 -2.64 4.15 1.34
N TYR A 82 -2.53 2.84 1.13
CA TYR A 82 -3.14 2.20 -0.04
C TYR A 82 -4.67 2.32 -0.05
N ASP A 83 -5.34 2.13 1.10
CA ASP A 83 -6.79 2.30 1.23
C ASP A 83 -7.21 3.76 0.93
N GLN A 84 -6.40 4.74 1.32
CA GLN A 84 -6.64 6.15 1.00
C GLN A 84 -6.47 6.42 -0.50
N TYR A 85 -5.47 5.80 -1.12
CA TYR A 85 -5.28 5.84 -2.56
C TYR A 85 -6.51 5.27 -3.30
N LEU A 86 -7.06 4.12 -2.88
CA LEU A 86 -8.27 3.56 -3.50
C LEU A 86 -9.51 4.49 -3.41
N ARG A 87 -9.55 5.41 -2.45
CA ARG A 87 -10.66 6.37 -2.27
C ARG A 87 -10.48 7.70 -3.01
N THR A 88 -9.22 8.09 -3.25
CA THR A 88 -8.87 9.43 -3.76
C THR A 88 -8.23 9.41 -5.13
N SER A 89 -7.69 8.26 -5.54
CA SER A 89 -6.84 8.09 -6.73
C SER A 89 -5.63 9.05 -6.75
N GLU A 90 -5.20 9.53 -5.57
CA GLU A 90 -4.02 10.39 -5.44
C GLU A 90 -2.74 9.54 -5.33
N ALA A 91 -1.88 9.57 -6.36
CA ALA A 91 -0.67 8.75 -6.46
C ALA A 91 0.32 8.93 -5.28
N ARG A 92 0.33 10.09 -4.62
CA ARG A 92 1.15 10.33 -3.42
C ARG A 92 0.91 9.29 -2.33
N PHE A 93 -0.33 8.87 -2.09
CA PHE A 93 -0.62 7.88 -1.06
C PHE A 93 -0.14 6.48 -1.48
N LEU A 94 -0.18 6.17 -2.76
CA LEU A 94 0.37 4.92 -3.29
C LEU A 94 1.89 4.85 -3.11
N LEU A 95 2.59 5.97 -3.37
CA LEU A 95 4.05 6.08 -3.14
C LEU A 95 4.39 5.94 -1.65
N GLU A 96 3.63 6.57 -0.76
CA GLU A 96 3.84 6.41 0.69
C GLU A 96 3.66 4.95 1.11
N ALA A 97 2.61 4.27 0.64
CA ALA A 97 2.40 2.84 0.92
C ALA A 97 3.61 2.00 0.46
N TYR A 98 4.14 2.30 -0.71
CA TYR A 98 5.32 1.65 -1.25
C TYR A 98 6.57 1.88 -0.41
N VAL A 99 6.85 3.11 0.03
CA VAL A 99 8.00 3.43 0.89
C VAL A 99 7.94 2.63 2.19
N PHE A 100 6.76 2.50 2.81
CA PHE A 100 6.58 1.67 4.00
C PHE A 100 6.88 0.19 3.70
N TYR A 101 6.36 -0.36 2.60
CA TYR A 101 6.60 -1.77 2.27
C TYR A 101 8.04 -2.07 1.86
N GLU A 102 8.68 -1.18 1.12
CA GLU A 102 10.08 -1.27 0.78
C GLU A 102 10.97 -1.20 2.02
N ALA A 103 10.70 -0.27 2.95
CA ALA A 103 11.41 -0.18 4.21
C ALA A 103 11.28 -1.46 5.03
N ILE A 104 10.11 -2.12 4.99
CA ILE A 104 9.89 -3.39 5.69
C ILE A 104 10.76 -4.50 5.12
N LEU A 105 10.81 -4.61 3.79
CA LEU A 105 11.63 -5.59 3.09
C LEU A 105 13.12 -5.37 3.35
N ASN A 106 13.59 -4.12 3.21
CA ASN A 106 15.01 -3.77 3.33
C ASN A 106 15.54 -3.96 4.75
N ARG A 107 14.73 -3.61 5.76
CA ARG A 107 15.09 -3.78 7.18
C ARG A 107 14.82 -5.19 7.70
N ARG A 108 14.27 -6.07 6.85
CA ARG A 108 14.04 -7.48 7.16
C ARG A 108 13.30 -7.66 8.49
N TYR A 109 12.21 -6.91 8.69
CA TYR A 109 11.48 -6.98 9.98
C TYR A 109 10.88 -8.36 10.26
N PHE A 110 10.69 -9.18 9.23
CA PHE A 110 10.22 -10.55 9.34
C PHE A 110 11.35 -11.61 9.39
N ASP A 111 12.61 -11.23 9.10
CA ASP A 111 13.74 -12.16 9.24
C ASP A 111 14.17 -12.24 10.71
N GLY A 112 14.40 -13.46 11.20
CA GLY A 112 14.82 -13.72 12.58
C GLY A 112 13.71 -14.29 13.49
N GLY A 113 12.51 -14.51 12.96
CA GLY A 113 11.52 -15.39 13.58
C GLY A 113 11.78 -16.84 13.17
N GLY A 114 12.87 -17.46 13.63
CA GLY A 114 13.14 -18.88 13.39
C GLY A 114 11.89 -19.71 13.74
N GLY A 115 11.30 -20.39 12.76
CA GLY A 115 10.04 -21.13 12.95
C GLY A 115 8.92 -20.30 13.58
N GLY A 116 8.83 -19.01 13.24
CA GLY A 116 7.88 -18.08 13.83
C GLY A 116 6.45 -18.63 13.80
N SER A 117 5.69 -18.39 14.88
CA SER A 117 4.30 -18.87 15.03
C SER A 117 3.48 -18.74 13.75
N LEU A 118 2.52 -19.64 13.54
CA LEU A 118 1.65 -19.62 12.36
C LEU A 118 1.04 -18.23 12.07
N GLY A 119 0.67 -17.50 13.13
CA GLY A 119 0.16 -16.13 13.01
C GLY A 119 1.16 -15.15 12.41
N LEU A 120 2.44 -15.25 12.75
CA LEU A 120 3.51 -14.43 12.17
C LEU A 120 3.70 -14.73 10.68
N ARG A 121 3.68 -16.01 10.29
CA ARG A 121 3.74 -16.39 8.87
C ARG A 121 2.59 -15.80 8.06
N PHE A 122 1.36 -15.83 8.58
CA PHE A 122 0.25 -15.18 7.89
C PHE A 122 0.35 -13.66 7.85
N LYS A 123 1.01 -13.00 8.82
CA LYS A 123 1.29 -11.57 8.74
C LYS A 123 2.29 -11.25 7.63
N GLU A 124 3.34 -12.06 7.52
CA GLU A 124 4.36 -11.96 6.47
C GLU A 124 3.77 -12.20 5.07
N LEU A 125 2.97 -13.26 4.90
CA LEU A 125 2.28 -13.57 3.65
C LEU A 125 1.35 -12.43 3.20
N ARG A 126 0.57 -11.86 4.13
CA ARG A 126 -0.29 -10.71 3.85
C ARG A 126 0.51 -9.45 3.51
N PHE A 127 1.69 -9.27 4.10
CA PHE A 127 2.59 -8.18 3.74
C PHE A 127 3.05 -8.31 2.28
N PHE A 128 3.57 -9.48 1.87
CA PHE A 128 4.00 -9.70 0.49
C PHE A 128 2.86 -9.53 -0.51
N ALA A 129 1.68 -10.10 -0.24
CA ALA A 129 0.52 -9.94 -1.11
C ALA A 129 0.18 -8.45 -1.35
N ARG A 130 0.15 -7.63 -0.29
CA ARG A 130 -0.10 -6.19 -0.43
C ARG A 130 1.02 -5.45 -1.16
N PHE A 131 2.27 -5.80 -0.89
CA PHE A 131 3.41 -5.15 -1.54
C PHE A 131 3.45 -5.46 -3.04
N ILE A 132 3.10 -6.68 -3.45
CA ILE A 132 2.94 -7.04 -4.87
C ILE A 132 1.86 -6.16 -5.52
N VAL A 133 0.69 -6.01 -4.89
CA VAL A 133 -0.39 -5.14 -5.42
C VAL A 133 0.11 -3.70 -5.61
N VAL A 134 0.70 -3.09 -4.58
CA VAL A 134 1.21 -1.72 -4.67
C VAL A 134 2.28 -1.57 -5.75
N SER A 135 3.19 -2.55 -5.86
CA SER A 135 4.25 -2.53 -6.87
C SER A 135 3.72 -2.73 -8.30
N LEU A 136 2.65 -3.52 -8.46
CA LEU A 136 1.95 -3.69 -9.74
C LEU A 136 1.35 -2.37 -10.19
N VAL A 137 0.58 -1.70 -9.32
CA VAL A 137 -0.08 -0.44 -9.64
C VAL A 137 0.94 0.66 -9.96
N LEU A 138 2.07 0.73 -9.24
CA LEU A 138 3.18 1.64 -9.54
C LEU A 138 4.02 1.24 -10.77
N ASN A 139 3.66 0.19 -11.50
CA ASN A 139 4.39 -0.31 -12.68
C ASN A 139 5.87 -0.64 -12.39
N GLN A 140 6.19 -1.09 -11.17
CA GLN A 140 7.54 -1.47 -10.74
C GLN A 140 7.82 -2.94 -11.10
N SER A 141 7.82 -3.26 -12.39
CA SER A 141 7.83 -4.63 -12.92
C SER A 141 8.99 -5.51 -12.41
N GLU A 142 10.20 -4.97 -12.32
CA GLU A 142 11.36 -5.71 -11.80
C GLU A 142 11.19 -6.06 -10.32
N LYS A 143 10.69 -5.13 -9.51
CA LYS A 143 10.39 -5.41 -8.10
C LYS A 143 9.25 -6.41 -7.95
N VAL A 144 8.22 -6.33 -8.79
CA VAL A 144 7.13 -7.33 -8.80
C VAL A 144 7.67 -8.74 -9.03
N ARG A 145 8.57 -8.93 -10.02
CA ARG A 145 9.18 -10.25 -10.27
C ARG A 145 9.91 -10.79 -9.05
N VAL A 146 10.75 -9.96 -8.41
CA VAL A 146 11.49 -10.35 -7.21
C VAL A 146 10.55 -10.68 -6.05
N LEU A 147 9.49 -9.89 -5.85
CA LEU A 147 8.51 -10.11 -4.79
C LEU A 147 7.69 -11.39 -5.00
N VAL A 148 7.32 -11.71 -6.25
CA VAL A 148 6.57 -12.93 -6.56
C VAL A 148 7.37 -14.19 -6.30
N GLU A 149 8.66 -14.21 -6.68
CA GLU A 149 9.52 -15.36 -6.38
C GLU A 149 9.73 -15.54 -4.87
N ARG A 150 9.95 -14.44 -4.13
CA ARG A 150 10.03 -14.49 -2.66
C ARG A 150 8.73 -14.96 -2.02
N PHE A 151 7.59 -14.48 -2.50
CA PHE A 151 6.29 -14.87 -2.00
C PHE A 151 6.00 -16.35 -2.25
N LYS A 152 6.35 -16.86 -3.44
CA LYS A 152 6.24 -18.29 -3.77
C LYS A 152 7.11 -19.15 -2.85
N ALA A 153 8.37 -18.78 -2.66
CA ALA A 153 9.27 -19.47 -1.74
C ALA A 153 8.70 -19.47 -0.31
N LEU A 154 8.22 -18.32 0.17
CA LEU A 154 7.63 -18.18 1.50
C LEU A 154 6.39 -19.07 1.71
N VAL A 155 5.53 -19.22 0.68
CA VAL A 155 4.35 -20.10 0.76
C VAL A 155 4.76 -21.56 0.88
N GLU A 156 5.75 -22.02 0.11
CA GLU A 156 6.24 -23.40 0.21
C GLU A 156 6.98 -23.65 1.53
N ASP A 157 7.80 -22.71 1.99
CA ASP A 157 8.47 -22.79 3.29
C ASP A 157 7.46 -22.84 4.44
N SER A 158 6.39 -22.02 4.37
CA SER A 158 5.33 -22.02 5.37
C SER A 158 4.56 -23.34 5.39
N LYS A 159 4.30 -23.93 4.21
CA LYS A 159 3.66 -25.25 4.09
C LYS A 159 4.55 -26.35 4.70
N ASN A 160 5.85 -26.31 4.45
CA ASN A 160 6.80 -27.29 4.99
C ASN A 160 6.97 -27.14 6.51
N ALA A 161 6.95 -25.91 7.03
CA ALA A 161 7.05 -25.63 8.46
C ALA A 161 5.76 -25.95 9.23
N PHE A 162 4.59 -25.92 8.56
CA PHE A 162 3.28 -26.18 9.18
C PHE A 162 2.44 -27.17 8.36
N PRO A 163 2.78 -28.48 8.35
CA PRO A 163 2.11 -29.48 7.52
C PRO A 163 0.60 -29.63 7.80
N GLU A 164 0.20 -29.43 9.06
CA GLU A 164 -1.19 -29.53 9.53
C GLU A 164 -2.07 -28.34 9.08
N THR A 165 -1.48 -27.26 8.56
CA THR A 165 -2.24 -26.07 8.15
C THR A 165 -2.55 -26.09 6.66
N ASN A 166 -3.79 -25.73 6.31
CA ASN A 166 -4.20 -25.61 4.93
C ASN A 166 -3.71 -24.30 4.28
N PHE A 167 -2.76 -24.38 3.35
CA PHE A 167 -2.24 -23.24 2.57
C PHE A 167 -2.87 -23.10 1.17
N LYS A 168 -4.01 -23.75 0.90
CA LYS A 168 -4.63 -23.77 -0.45
C LYS A 168 -4.93 -22.38 -0.99
N GLU A 169 -5.45 -21.47 -0.18
CA GLU A 169 -5.74 -20.08 -0.59
C GLU A 169 -4.48 -19.32 -0.99
N TRP A 170 -3.39 -19.49 -0.24
CA TRP A 170 -2.10 -18.85 -0.54
C TRP A 170 -1.48 -19.41 -1.82
N LYS A 171 -1.60 -20.72 -2.05
CA LYS A 171 -1.18 -21.34 -3.31
C LYS A 171 -2.00 -20.84 -4.49
N GLN A 172 -3.31 -20.71 -4.30
CA GLN A 172 -4.18 -20.13 -5.31
C GLN A 172 -3.76 -18.70 -5.63
N LEU A 173 -3.46 -17.88 -4.61
CA LEU A 173 -3.00 -16.51 -4.78
C LEU A 173 -1.66 -16.43 -5.56
N VAL A 174 -0.73 -17.36 -5.32
CA VAL A 174 0.50 -17.52 -6.13
C VAL A 174 0.16 -17.86 -7.59
N GLN A 175 -0.79 -18.76 -7.84
CA GLN A 175 -1.21 -19.10 -9.21
C GLN A 175 -1.90 -17.93 -9.91
N GLU A 176 -2.72 -17.17 -9.18
CA GLU A 176 -3.40 -15.97 -9.66
C GLU A 176 -2.38 -14.92 -10.14
N ILE A 177 -1.38 -14.58 -9.32
CA ILE A 177 -0.36 -13.58 -9.74
C ILE A 177 0.47 -14.07 -10.93
N LEU A 178 0.84 -15.36 -10.97
CA LEU A 178 1.60 -15.90 -12.10
C LEU A 178 0.79 -15.84 -13.41
N ARG A 179 -0.51 -16.17 -13.35
CA ARG A 179 -1.42 -16.03 -14.50
C ARG A 179 -1.62 -14.58 -14.89
N PHE A 180 -1.76 -13.69 -13.91
CA PHE A 180 -1.89 -12.26 -14.11
C PHE A 180 -0.70 -11.69 -14.87
N LEU A 181 0.52 -11.94 -14.38
CA LEU A 181 1.75 -11.47 -15.05
C LEU A 181 1.92 -12.07 -16.44
N LYS A 182 1.62 -13.35 -16.62
CA LYS A 182 1.63 -13.99 -17.94
C LYS A 182 0.66 -13.31 -18.90
N ALA A 183 -0.57 -13.01 -18.45
CA ALA A 183 -1.54 -12.31 -19.28
C ALA A 183 -1.13 -10.85 -19.56
N ASP A 184 -0.51 -10.16 -18.61
CA ASP A 184 -0.06 -8.78 -18.77
C ASP A 184 1.09 -8.65 -19.79
N THR A 185 2.05 -9.58 -19.80
CA THR A 185 3.17 -9.58 -20.78
C THR A 185 2.74 -9.59 -22.26
N THR A 186 1.51 -10.02 -22.56
CA THR A 186 0.96 -9.97 -23.93
C THR A 186 0.63 -8.56 -24.39
N PHE A 187 0.50 -7.60 -23.47
CA PHE A 187 0.20 -6.21 -23.75
C PHE A 187 1.48 -5.36 -23.75
N LYS A 188 2.18 -5.35 -24.90
CA LYS A 188 3.41 -4.55 -25.11
C LYS A 188 3.16 -3.04 -25.22
N ASN A 189 1.90 -2.61 -25.27
CA ASN A 189 1.52 -1.20 -25.24
C ASN A 189 1.58 -0.66 -23.80
N ALA A 190 2.76 -0.70 -23.19
CA ALA A 190 3.11 0.23 -22.12
C ALA A 190 3.27 1.62 -22.75
N ARG A 191 2.21 2.17 -23.35
CA ARG A 191 2.21 3.59 -23.64
C ARG A 191 2.21 4.26 -22.27
N PRO A 192 3.21 5.10 -21.92
CA PRO A 192 3.00 6.05 -20.86
C PRO A 192 1.81 6.89 -21.32
N LEU A 193 0.68 6.73 -20.65
CA LEU A 193 -0.50 7.56 -20.88
C LEU A 193 -0.18 8.94 -20.34
N ARG A 194 0.60 9.65 -21.14
CA ARG A 194 0.83 11.08 -21.00
C ARG A 194 -0.50 11.73 -21.32
N TYR A 195 -1.14 12.26 -20.29
CA TYR A 195 -2.02 13.41 -20.47
C TYR A 195 -1.27 14.42 -21.35
N SER A 196 -1.73 14.60 -22.58
CA SER A 196 -1.15 15.54 -23.53
C SER A 196 -2.17 16.63 -23.77
N LYS A 197 -1.88 17.85 -23.29
CA LYS A 197 -2.67 19.05 -23.61
C LYS A 197 -2.84 19.27 -25.12
N LEU A 198 -1.93 18.71 -25.94
CA LEU A 198 -1.98 18.81 -27.40
C LEU A 198 -3.02 17.90 -28.05
N LEU A 199 -3.39 16.80 -27.40
CA LEU A 199 -4.41 15.86 -27.87
C LEU A 199 -5.79 16.11 -27.22
N ASP A 200 -5.84 17.02 -26.25
CA ASP A 200 -7.07 17.38 -25.57
C ASP A 200 -7.92 18.26 -26.49
N SER A 201 -9.21 17.97 -26.54
CA SER A 201 -10.17 18.81 -27.24
C SER A 201 -10.18 20.18 -26.55
N HIS A 202 -10.27 21.27 -27.32
CA HIS A 202 -10.36 22.60 -26.71
C HIS A 202 -11.54 22.62 -25.71
N PRO A 203 -11.44 23.23 -24.52
CA PRO A 203 -12.51 23.14 -23.51
C PRO A 203 -13.90 23.56 -24.01
N SER A 204 -13.95 24.43 -25.02
CA SER A 204 -15.19 24.87 -25.70
C SER A 204 -15.76 23.86 -26.71
N SER A 205 -14.98 22.86 -27.12
CA SER A 205 -15.41 21.77 -28.01
C SER A 205 -15.98 20.56 -27.26
N ASN A 206 -15.92 20.57 -25.92
CA ASN A 206 -16.64 19.60 -25.13
C ASN A 206 -18.15 19.89 -25.21
N PRO A 207 -19.00 18.88 -25.52
CA PRO A 207 -20.43 19.09 -25.62
C PRO A 207 -20.97 19.64 -24.30
N TYR A 208 -21.81 20.67 -24.39
CA TYR A 208 -22.46 21.24 -23.23
C TYR A 208 -23.31 20.17 -22.54
N ILE A 209 -22.89 19.75 -21.34
CA ILE A 209 -23.66 18.79 -20.56
C ILE A 209 -24.98 19.47 -20.17
N ALA A 210 -26.09 18.92 -20.65
CA ALA A 210 -27.42 19.43 -20.36
C ALA A 210 -27.58 19.62 -18.85
N ARG A 211 -27.98 20.83 -18.44
CA ARG A 211 -28.23 21.11 -17.02
C ARG A 211 -29.41 20.26 -16.57
N TYR A 212 -29.23 19.50 -15.49
CA TYR A 212 -30.33 18.80 -14.84
C TYR A 212 -31.38 19.78 -14.27
N HIS A 213 -30.93 20.99 -13.87
CA HIS A 213 -31.81 22.06 -13.39
C HIS A 213 -31.20 23.44 -13.74
N SER A 214 -32.02 24.48 -13.94
CA SER A 214 -31.60 25.84 -14.36
C SER A 214 -30.44 26.44 -13.54
N LYS A 215 -30.35 26.06 -12.26
CA LYS A 215 -29.34 26.50 -11.28
C LYS A 215 -28.27 25.45 -10.90
N LYS A 216 -28.34 24.21 -11.42
CA LYS A 216 -27.40 23.13 -11.05
C LYS A 216 -26.80 22.48 -12.29
N SER A 217 -25.50 22.74 -12.51
CA SER A 217 -24.68 22.03 -13.48
C SER A 217 -24.33 20.64 -12.95
N LEU A 218 -24.38 19.61 -13.81
CA LEU A 218 -23.77 18.32 -13.49
C LEU A 218 -22.25 18.50 -13.39
N LYS A 219 -21.64 17.88 -12.38
CA LYS A 219 -20.19 17.81 -12.20
C LYS A 219 -19.80 16.35 -12.13
N LEU A 220 -18.74 15.96 -12.83
CA LEU A 220 -18.13 14.65 -12.64
C LEU A 220 -17.67 14.55 -11.18
N GLN A 221 -18.13 13.52 -10.47
CA GLN A 221 -17.78 13.32 -9.07
C GLN A 221 -16.75 12.20 -8.93
N ASP A 222 -17.13 10.98 -9.32
CA ASP A 222 -16.31 9.78 -9.21
C ASP A 222 -16.47 8.95 -10.48
N ALA A 223 -15.42 8.21 -10.86
CA ALA A 223 -15.45 7.24 -11.95
C ALA A 223 -15.32 5.83 -11.36
N LEU A 224 -16.24 4.94 -11.72
CA LEU A 224 -16.21 3.55 -11.30
C LEU A 224 -15.56 2.72 -12.42
N LEU A 225 -14.44 2.06 -12.11
CA LEU A 225 -13.81 1.12 -13.03
C LEU A 225 -14.37 -0.27 -12.76
N THR A 226 -15.08 -0.83 -13.74
CA THR A 226 -15.67 -2.16 -13.63
C THR A 226 -15.32 -2.98 -14.85
N SER A 227 -14.96 -4.22 -14.63
CA SER A 227 -14.91 -5.23 -15.66
C SER A 227 -15.89 -6.35 -15.30
N TYR A 228 -16.43 -7.00 -16.32
CA TYR A 228 -17.29 -8.17 -16.15
C TYR A 228 -17.04 -9.16 -17.27
N HIS A 229 -16.22 -10.17 -16.99
CA HIS A 229 -15.98 -11.28 -17.90
C HIS A 229 -15.92 -12.61 -17.14
N ARG A 230 -16.46 -13.68 -17.74
CA ARG A 230 -16.39 -15.02 -17.16
C ARG A 230 -14.93 -15.49 -17.11
N ASN A 231 -14.47 -15.97 -15.96
CA ASN A 231 -13.08 -16.40 -15.75
C ASN A 231 -12.04 -15.28 -15.99
N GLU A 232 -12.39 -14.05 -15.67
CA GLU A 232 -11.47 -12.92 -15.76
C GLU A 232 -10.18 -13.16 -14.96
N VAL A 233 -9.05 -12.84 -15.58
CA VAL A 233 -7.75 -12.93 -14.92
C VAL A 233 -7.66 -11.82 -13.88
N LYS A 234 -7.40 -12.19 -12.63
CA LYS A 234 -7.27 -11.26 -11.52
C LYS A 234 -6.18 -11.69 -10.56
N PHE A 235 -5.74 -10.73 -9.75
CA PHE A 235 -4.92 -10.96 -8.59
C PHE A 235 -5.57 -10.26 -7.39
N ALA A 236 -6.01 -11.05 -6.40
CA ALA A 236 -6.86 -10.57 -5.32
C ALA A 236 -8.13 -9.88 -5.86
N GLU A 237 -8.33 -8.60 -5.53
CA GLU A 237 -9.47 -7.78 -5.99
C GLU A 237 -9.18 -7.03 -7.30
N LEU A 238 -7.94 -7.07 -7.80
CA LEU A 238 -7.52 -6.34 -8.99
C LEU A 238 -7.64 -7.23 -10.24
N THR A 239 -8.63 -6.94 -11.08
CA THR A 239 -8.77 -7.58 -12.39
C THR A 239 -7.75 -7.03 -13.40
N LEU A 240 -7.40 -7.83 -14.39
CA LEU A 240 -6.47 -7.41 -15.45
C LEU A 240 -7.02 -6.21 -16.23
N ASP A 241 -8.32 -6.16 -16.48
CA ASP A 241 -8.94 -5.08 -17.22
C ASP A 241 -9.00 -3.81 -16.38
N THR A 242 -9.41 -3.88 -15.11
CA THR A 242 -9.37 -2.69 -14.23
C THR A 242 -7.94 -2.20 -13.99
N PHE A 243 -6.95 -3.10 -13.95
CA PHE A 243 -5.54 -2.72 -13.91
C PHE A 243 -5.11 -1.95 -15.17
N ARG A 244 -5.49 -2.43 -16.36
CA ARG A 244 -5.20 -1.74 -17.62
C ARG A 244 -5.93 -0.40 -17.70
N MET A 245 -7.20 -0.33 -17.32
CA MET A 245 -7.97 0.92 -17.25
C MET A 245 -7.32 1.91 -16.29
N LEU A 246 -6.90 1.44 -15.11
CA LEU A 246 -6.20 2.25 -14.11
C LEU A 246 -4.94 2.87 -14.71
N ARG A 247 -4.07 2.06 -15.35
CA ARG A 247 -2.88 2.56 -16.05
C ARG A 247 -3.18 3.58 -17.16
N CYS A 248 -4.39 3.57 -17.71
CA CYS A 248 -4.82 4.55 -18.71
C CYS A 248 -5.30 5.87 -18.13
N LEU A 249 -5.89 5.82 -16.93
CA LEU A 249 -6.55 6.95 -16.31
C LEU A 249 -5.67 7.63 -15.26
N GLU A 250 -4.72 6.89 -14.70
CA GLU A 250 -3.81 7.43 -13.71
C GLU A 250 -2.86 8.43 -14.33
N TRP A 251 -2.87 9.62 -13.76
CA TRP A 251 -1.96 10.67 -14.10
C TRP A 251 -0.55 10.25 -13.66
N GLU A 252 0.30 9.91 -14.62
CA GLU A 252 1.73 9.77 -14.38
C GLU A 252 2.30 11.17 -14.19
N PRO A 253 2.85 11.55 -13.01
CA PRO A 253 3.67 12.74 -12.89
C PRO A 253 4.99 12.48 -13.64
N SER A 254 4.94 12.42 -14.97
CA SER A 254 6.11 12.26 -15.81
C SER A 254 6.77 13.63 -15.95
N GLY A 255 7.82 13.87 -15.14
CA GLY A 255 8.62 15.08 -15.14
C GLY A 255 9.47 15.23 -13.87
N SER A 256 10.30 16.27 -13.81
CA SER A 256 11.14 16.64 -12.66
C SER A 256 10.37 16.95 -11.36
N PHE A 257 9.04 16.88 -11.37
CA PHE A 257 8.17 17.24 -10.25
C PHE A 257 7.99 16.13 -9.21
N TYR A 258 8.33 14.87 -9.52
CA TYR A 258 8.22 13.75 -8.58
C TYR A 258 9.38 12.76 -8.78
N GLN A 259 10.57 13.11 -8.30
CA GLN A 259 11.59 12.11 -8.01
C GLN A 259 11.16 11.39 -6.71
N MET A 260 11.06 10.05 -6.75
CA MET A 260 11.23 9.29 -5.51
C MET A 260 12.60 9.70 -4.98
N ASN A 261 12.65 10.31 -3.79
CA ASN A 261 13.90 10.52 -3.10
C ASN A 261 14.56 9.15 -2.98
N ALA A 262 15.65 8.93 -3.71
CA ALA A 262 16.51 7.80 -3.49
C ALA A 262 16.86 7.84 -2.00
N THR A 263 16.43 6.83 -1.25
CA THR A 263 16.71 6.78 0.17
C THR A 263 18.20 6.49 0.29
N GLU A 264 19.01 7.53 0.45
CA GLU A 264 20.39 7.33 0.85
C GLU A 264 20.39 6.58 2.18
N PRO A 265 21.24 5.56 2.34
CA PRO A 265 21.39 4.88 3.61
C PRO A 265 21.99 5.88 4.60
N LYS A 266 21.16 6.52 5.42
CA LYS A 266 21.64 7.27 6.57
C LYS A 266 22.27 6.29 7.55
N GLU A 267 23.59 6.18 7.49
CA GLU A 267 24.40 5.72 8.61
C GLU A 267 24.18 6.68 9.77
N ASN A 268 23.77 6.15 10.91
CA ASN A 268 23.64 6.93 12.13
C ASN A 268 25.03 7.28 12.65
N GLY A 269 25.26 8.58 12.88
CA GLY A 269 26.19 9.06 13.90
C GLY A 269 27.43 9.72 13.34
N THR A 270 27.41 11.05 13.25
CA THR A 270 28.48 11.90 13.77
C THR A 270 27.97 13.33 13.88
N VAL A 271 28.09 13.87 15.09
CA VAL A 271 27.98 15.29 15.37
C VAL A 271 29.16 15.97 14.69
N SER A 272 28.91 17.02 13.93
CA SER A 272 29.84 18.12 13.78
C SER A 272 29.06 19.38 13.49
N ASP A 273 29.09 20.27 14.48
CA ASP A 273 28.92 21.70 14.28
C ASP A 273 29.77 22.17 13.10
N LEU A 274 29.25 23.10 12.32
CA LEU A 274 29.99 24.29 11.90
C LEU A 274 29.01 25.35 11.35
N SER A 275 29.08 26.48 12.04
CA SER A 275 28.59 27.82 11.75
C SER A 275 28.63 28.28 10.29
N GLY A 276 27.52 28.89 9.85
CA GLY A 276 27.40 30.21 9.21
C GLY A 276 28.21 30.54 7.95
N HIS A 277 27.51 30.93 6.88
CA HIS A 277 27.68 32.26 6.26
C HIS A 277 26.52 32.59 5.31
N LEU A 278 26.19 33.88 5.28
CA LEU A 278 25.31 34.54 4.30
C LEU A 278 25.90 34.44 2.88
N ASP A 279 25.06 34.24 1.87
CA ASP A 279 24.48 35.28 1.00
C ASP A 279 23.28 34.72 0.22
#